data_AF-A0A7Y0J4D8-F1
#
_entry.id   AF-A0A7Y0J4D8-F1
#
_cell.length_a   1.000
_cell.length_b   1.000
_cell.length_c   1.000
_cell.angle_alpha   90.00
_cell.angle_beta   90.00
_cell.angle_gamma   90.00
#
_symmetry.space_group_name_H-M   'P 1'
#
loop_
_entity.id
_entity.type
_entity.pdbx_description
1 polymer ?
#
loop_
_entity_poly.entity_id
_entity_poly.type
_entity_poly.pdbx_seq_one_letter_code
_entity_poly.pdbx_strand_id
1 'polypeptide(L)'
;MPDAQSAGGGAGGTDTFPAVCGHTHLFPGARCRVQGLPDPAAFAAGPSPLDVDLRFSDGVLTAAELRTGTPAGPVLAVPAYTTAAGTTIDGRVWRVRDLVRAGDEVEIVLAGLASS
;
A
#
# COMPACT_ATOMS: atom_id res chain seq x y z
N MET A 1 -34.84 -1.62 31.53
CA MET A 1 -33.60 -2.05 30.87
C MET A 1 -33.55 -1.28 29.55
N PRO A 2 -32.86 -0.14 29.44
CA PRO A 2 -32.69 0.54 28.16
C PRO A 2 -31.62 -0.17 27.32
N ASP A 3 -31.88 -0.23 26.02
CA ASP A 3 -31.03 -0.81 24.99
C ASP A 3 -29.59 -0.28 25.03
N ALA A 4 -28.65 -1.21 24.93
CA ALA A 4 -27.25 -0.92 24.73
C ALA A 4 -27.08 -0.18 23.40
N GLN A 5 -26.78 1.12 23.50
CA GLN A 5 -26.26 1.88 22.36
C GLN A 5 -24.97 1.20 21.91
N SER A 6 -25.02 0.54 20.75
CA SER A 6 -23.82 0.11 20.03
C SER A 6 -23.04 1.37 19.63
N ALA A 7 -22.06 1.73 20.45
CA ALA A 7 -21.02 2.67 20.08
C ALA A 7 -20.08 1.98 19.08
N GLY A 8 -20.51 1.89 17.83
CA GLY A 8 -19.65 1.60 16.69
C GLY A 8 -18.84 2.84 16.32
N GLY A 9 -17.90 3.22 17.17
CA GLY A 9 -16.88 4.21 16.83
C GLY A 9 -15.75 3.52 16.05
N GLY A 10 -15.83 3.57 14.72
CA GLY A 10 -14.75 3.20 13.81
C GLY A 10 -14.37 4.40 12.96
N ALA A 11 -13.08 4.72 12.92
CA ALA A 11 -12.45 5.92 12.39
C ALA A 11 -12.85 6.27 10.94
N GLY A 12 -12.74 7.57 10.61
CA GLY A 12 -13.10 8.14 9.31
C GLY A 12 -12.56 7.32 8.14
N GLY A 13 -13.41 7.07 7.15
CA GLY A 13 -13.08 6.24 6.00
C GLY A 13 -11.77 6.68 5.38
N THR A 14 -10.73 5.86 5.48
CA THR A 14 -9.53 6.02 4.68
C THR A 14 -9.94 5.78 3.23
N ASP A 15 -9.88 6.81 2.41
CA ASP A 15 -9.98 6.64 0.97
C ASP A 15 -8.94 5.59 0.53
N THR A 16 -9.38 4.60 -0.24
CA THR A 16 -8.50 3.59 -0.84
C THR A 16 -8.07 4.08 -2.20
N PHE A 17 -6.76 4.14 -2.44
CA PHE A 17 -6.21 4.68 -3.69
C PHE A 17 -5.73 3.56 -4.61
N PRO A 18 -6.01 3.64 -5.93
CA PRO A 18 -5.46 2.67 -6.88
C PRO A 18 -3.93 2.74 -6.89
N ALA A 19 -3.29 1.57 -6.92
CA ALA A 19 -1.86 1.47 -7.18
C ALA A 19 -1.58 0.42 -8.25
N VAL A 20 -0.59 0.66 -9.11
CA VAL A 20 -0.18 -0.30 -10.15
C VAL A 20 1.26 -0.74 -9.98
N CYS A 21 1.51 -2.05 -10.09
CA CYS A 21 2.84 -2.62 -10.17
C CYS A 21 3.04 -3.25 -11.55
N GLY A 22 4.19 -2.97 -12.18
CA GLY A 22 4.55 -3.50 -13.50
C GLY A 22 4.93 -4.99 -13.51
N HIS A 23 4.83 -5.67 -12.37
CA HIS A 23 5.21 -7.07 -12.19
C HIS A 23 4.06 -7.87 -11.57
N THR A 24 4.17 -9.19 -11.60
CA THR A 24 3.23 -10.12 -10.94
C THR A 24 3.52 -10.31 -9.46
N HIS A 25 4.67 -9.80 -8.99
CA HIS A 25 5.08 -9.89 -7.60
C HIS A 25 6.05 -8.77 -7.21
N LEU A 26 6.20 -8.57 -5.90
CA LEU A 26 7.11 -7.60 -5.32
C LEU A 26 8.48 -8.21 -5.01
N PHE A 27 9.51 -7.39 -5.14
CA PHE A 27 10.90 -7.73 -4.90
C PHE A 27 11.69 -6.45 -4.57
N PRO A 28 12.93 -6.55 -4.07
CA PRO A 28 13.73 -5.36 -3.83
C PRO A 28 14.01 -4.56 -5.09
N GLY A 29 13.60 -3.30 -5.10
CA GLY A 29 13.65 -2.40 -6.25
C GLY A 29 12.38 -2.37 -7.09
N ALA A 30 11.37 -3.21 -6.80
CA ALA A 30 10.07 -3.11 -7.44
C ALA A 30 9.44 -1.73 -7.19
N ARG A 31 8.66 -1.27 -8.17
CA ARG A 31 8.02 0.04 -8.17
C ARG A 31 6.51 -0.12 -8.29
N CYS A 32 5.80 0.59 -7.43
CA CYS A 32 4.34 0.68 -7.46
C CYS A 32 3.95 2.15 -7.59
N ARG A 33 3.01 2.48 -8.47
CA ARG A 33 2.57 3.88 -8.64
C ARG A 33 1.17 4.05 -8.09
N VAL A 34 1.05 4.89 -7.07
CA VAL A 34 -0.23 5.28 -6.45
C VAL A 34 -0.84 6.41 -7.27
N GLN A 35 -2.14 6.30 -7.53
CA GLN A 35 -2.88 7.16 -8.45
C GLN A 35 -4.00 7.89 -7.71
N GLY A 36 -4.38 9.07 -8.22
CA GLY A 36 -5.56 9.80 -7.73
C GLY A 36 -5.40 10.44 -6.35
N LEU A 37 -4.16 10.54 -5.84
CA LEU A 37 -3.90 11.29 -4.61
C LEU A 37 -4.26 12.77 -4.81
N PRO A 38 -4.93 13.42 -3.82
CA PRO A 38 -5.30 14.84 -3.94
C PRO A 38 -4.09 15.77 -4.06
N ASP A 39 -3.01 15.46 -3.35
CA ASP A 39 -1.73 16.18 -3.42
C ASP A 39 -0.55 15.19 -3.43
N PRO A 40 -0.13 14.73 -4.62
CA PRO A 40 1.00 13.81 -4.78
C PRO A 40 2.33 14.40 -4.29
N ALA A 41 2.50 15.72 -4.36
CA ALA A 41 3.74 16.39 -3.97
C ALA A 41 3.89 16.41 -2.45
N ALA A 42 2.84 16.81 -1.74
CA ALA A 42 2.81 16.79 -0.28
C ALA A 42 2.96 15.37 0.25
N PHE A 43 2.27 14.39 -0.36
CA PHE A 43 2.37 13.00 0.06
C PHE A 43 3.79 12.42 -0.11
N ALA A 44 4.46 12.70 -1.23
CA ALA A 44 5.84 12.26 -1.44
C ALA A 44 6.82 12.88 -0.43
N ALA A 45 6.62 14.14 -0.04
CA ALA A 45 7.47 14.83 0.93
C ALA A 45 7.19 14.42 2.40
N GLY A 46 5.96 14.03 2.72
CA GLY A 46 5.53 13.69 4.07
C GLY A 46 4.36 12.70 4.05
N PRO A 47 4.63 11.41 3.85
CA PRO A 47 3.58 10.42 3.64
C PRO A 47 2.78 10.18 4.92
N SER A 48 1.46 10.22 4.80
CA SER A 48 0.53 9.67 5.80
C SER A 48 0.25 8.19 5.51
N PRO A 49 -0.29 7.43 6.49
CA PRO A 49 -0.79 6.09 6.21
C PRO A 49 -1.85 6.12 5.10
N LEU A 50 -1.88 5.07 4.27
CA LEU A 50 -2.70 5.00 3.08
C LEU A 50 -3.12 3.56 2.76
N ASP A 51 -4.41 3.35 2.55
CA ASP A 51 -4.93 2.10 1.97
C ASP A 51 -4.80 2.17 0.44
N VAL A 52 -4.28 1.10 -0.17
CA VAL A 52 -4.09 1.03 -1.63
C VAL A 52 -4.63 -0.27 -2.23
N ASP A 53 -5.36 -0.12 -3.32
CA ASP A 53 -5.78 -1.22 -4.18
C ASP A 53 -4.67 -1.52 -5.18
N LEU A 54 -3.76 -2.41 -4.81
CA LEU A 54 -2.57 -2.75 -5.60
C LEU A 54 -2.91 -3.75 -6.70
N ARG A 55 -2.85 -3.29 -7.96
CA ARG A 55 -3.00 -4.12 -9.15
C ARG A 55 -1.65 -4.52 -9.72
N PHE A 56 -1.41 -5.82 -9.83
CA PHE A 56 -0.24 -6.39 -10.49
C PHE A 56 -0.42 -6.46 -12.02
N SER A 57 0.66 -6.71 -12.76
CA SER A 57 0.64 -6.69 -14.23
C SER A 57 -0.16 -7.82 -14.87
N ASP A 58 -0.45 -8.88 -14.12
CA ASP A 58 -1.35 -9.98 -14.51
C ASP A 58 -2.82 -9.72 -14.16
N GLY A 59 -3.15 -8.52 -13.65
CA GLY A 59 -4.50 -8.09 -13.33
C GLY A 59 -4.98 -8.49 -11.94
N VAL A 60 -4.17 -9.20 -11.15
CA VAL A 60 -4.51 -9.51 -9.75
C VAL A 60 -4.55 -8.24 -8.92
N LEU A 61 -5.60 -8.10 -8.12
CA LEU A 61 -5.83 -6.97 -7.21
C LEU A 61 -5.69 -7.43 -5.76
N THR A 62 -4.98 -6.66 -4.95
CA THR A 62 -4.83 -6.93 -3.51
C THR A 62 -4.93 -5.64 -2.71
N ALA A 63 -5.60 -5.72 -1.55
CA ALA A 63 -5.72 -4.62 -0.61
C ALA A 63 -4.42 -4.53 0.21
N ALA A 64 -3.58 -3.55 -0.10
CA ALA A 64 -2.32 -3.30 0.58
C ALA A 64 -2.39 -2.00 1.39
N GLU A 65 -1.47 -1.86 2.35
CA GLU A 65 -1.46 -0.73 3.28
C GLU A 65 -0.06 -0.11 3.33
N LEU A 66 0.06 1.17 2.98
CA LEU A 66 1.25 1.95 3.30
C LEU A 66 1.14 2.42 4.75
N ARG A 67 2.04 1.93 5.59
CA ARG A 67 2.16 2.33 7.00
C ARG A 67 3.31 3.30 7.14
N THR A 68 3.08 4.40 7.84
CA THR A 68 4.10 5.41 8.16
C THR A 68 4.26 5.54 9.67
N GLY A 69 5.29 6.26 10.13
CA GLY A 69 5.57 6.45 11.56
C GLY A 69 6.21 5.24 12.26
N THR A 70 6.71 4.24 11.52
CA THR A 70 7.51 3.17 12.12
C THR A 70 8.94 3.63 12.40
N PRO A 71 9.64 3.06 13.40
CA PRO A 71 11.04 3.39 13.68
C PRO A 71 11.99 3.13 12.50
N ALA A 72 11.61 2.21 11.60
CA ALA A 72 12.39 1.84 10.41
C ALA A 72 12.01 2.64 9.15
N GLY A 73 11.08 3.60 9.27
CA GLY A 73 10.53 4.36 8.15
C GLY A 73 9.24 3.77 7.57
N PRO A 74 8.76 4.27 6.42
CA PRO A 74 7.55 3.79 5.78
C PRO A 74 7.69 2.34 5.29
N VAL A 75 6.60 1.58 5.38
CA VAL A 75 6.52 0.18 4.91
C VAL A 75 5.23 -0.06 4.14
N LEU A 76 5.27 -0.91 3.11
CA LEU A 76 4.10 -1.39 2.38
C LEU A 76 3.77 -2.82 2.83
N ALA A 77 2.66 -2.98 3.54
CA ALA A 77 2.14 -4.29 3.92
C ALA A 77 1.24 -4.83 2.80
N VAL A 78 1.57 -6.01 2.28
CA VAL A 78 0.81 -6.67 1.22
C VAL A 78 0.38 -8.04 1.73
N PRO A 79 -0.92 -8.36 1.77
CA PRO A 79 -1.38 -9.68 2.21
C PRO A 79 -1.00 -10.75 1.19
N ALA A 80 -1.25 -12.02 1.52
CA ALA A 80 -1.06 -13.10 0.56
C ALA A 80 -1.99 -12.94 -0.64
N TYR A 81 -1.52 -13.29 -1.83
CA TYR A 81 -2.32 -13.26 -3.05
C TYR A 81 -1.90 -14.41 -3.98
N THR A 82 -2.79 -14.75 -4.90
CA THR A 82 -2.54 -15.77 -5.92
C THR A 82 -2.43 -15.07 -7.27
N THR A 83 -1.33 -15.28 -7.98
CA THR A 83 -1.12 -14.74 -9.34
C THR A 83 -2.18 -15.32 -10.30
N ALA A 84 -2.38 -14.69 -11.46
CA ALA A 84 -3.33 -15.19 -12.46
C ALA A 84 -2.98 -16.62 -12.95
N ALA A 85 -1.70 -17.02 -12.84
CA ALA A 85 -1.23 -18.37 -13.15
C ALA A 85 -1.47 -19.39 -12.01
N GLY A 86 -2.10 -18.99 -10.91
CA GLY A 86 -2.40 -19.87 -9.77
C GLY A 86 -1.26 -20.04 -8.77
N THR A 87 -0.19 -19.23 -8.85
CA THR A 87 0.90 -19.29 -7.87
C THR A 87 0.57 -18.46 -6.63
N THR A 88 0.52 -19.09 -5.47
CA THR A 88 0.33 -18.39 -4.19
C THR A 88 1.62 -17.73 -3.74
N ILE A 89 1.50 -16.46 -3.34
CA ILE A 89 2.57 -15.66 -2.77
C ILE A 89 2.14 -15.27 -1.36
N ASP A 90 2.97 -15.59 -0.37
CA ASP A 90 2.71 -15.24 1.03
C ASP A 90 2.69 -13.73 1.26
N GLY A 91 1.92 -13.31 2.26
CA GLY A 91 1.87 -11.93 2.70
C GLY A 91 3.22 -11.46 3.24
N ARG A 92 3.62 -10.24 2.87
CA ARG A 92 4.92 -9.67 3.16
C ARG A 92 4.82 -8.18 3.46
N VAL A 93 5.68 -7.72 4.36
CA VAL A 93 5.87 -6.29 4.63
C VAL A 93 7.18 -5.85 3.98
N TRP A 94 7.12 -4.82 3.16
CA TRP A 94 8.23 -4.30 2.38
C TRP A 94 8.66 -2.94 2.93
N ARG A 95 9.96 -2.75 3.16
CA ARG A 95 10.47 -1.40 3.45
C ARG A 95 10.33 -0.53 2.20
N VAL A 96 9.88 0.69 2.39
CA VAL A 96 9.86 1.68 1.31
C VAL A 96 11.19 2.41 1.32
N ARG A 97 11.93 2.29 0.21
CA ARG A 97 13.20 2.98 -0.01
C ARG A 97 12.97 4.46 -0.28
N ASP A 98 11.98 4.75 -1.12
CA ASP A 98 11.74 6.09 -1.64
C ASP A 98 10.27 6.26 -2.03
N LEU A 99 9.80 7.50 -1.97
CA LEU A 99 8.48 7.96 -2.38
C LEU A 99 8.68 9.18 -3.28
N VAL A 100 8.55 8.96 -4.58
CA VAL A 100 8.91 9.96 -5.58
C VAL A 100 7.66 10.40 -6.32
N ARG A 101 7.41 11.72 -6.37
CA ARG A 101 6.36 12.26 -7.23
C ARG A 101 6.72 12.00 -8.70
N ALA A 102 5.77 11.40 -9.43
CA ALA A 102 5.87 11.15 -10.86
C ALA A 102 4.61 11.70 -11.55
N GLY A 103 4.64 12.97 -11.93
CA GLY A 103 3.47 13.64 -12.50
C GLY A 103 2.37 13.85 -11.46
N ASP A 104 1.21 13.24 -11.71
CA ASP A 104 0.05 13.17 -10.81
C ASP A 104 0.03 11.88 -9.95
N GLU A 105 1.03 11.02 -10.11
CA GLU A 105 1.20 9.79 -9.33
C GLU A 105 2.33 9.94 -8.29
N VAL A 106 2.36 9.00 -7.34
CA VAL A 106 3.51 8.79 -6.45
C VAL A 106 4.06 7.40 -6.66
N GLU A 107 5.34 7.31 -7.03
CA GLU A 107 6.07 6.06 -7.16
C GLU A 107 6.64 5.64 -5.79
N ILE A 108 6.18 4.49 -5.30
CA ILE A 108 6.74 3.77 -4.15
C ILE A 108 7.84 2.86 -4.66
N VAL A 109 9.05 3.04 -4.15
CA VAL A 109 10.20 2.21 -4.49
C VAL A 109 10.50 1.27 -3.34
N LEU A 110 10.42 -0.04 -3.57
CA LEU A 110 10.62 -1.02 -2.50
C LEU A 110 12.11 -1.28 -2.25
N ALA A 111 12.49 -1.40 -0.99
CA ALA A 111 13.77 -1.95 -0.55
C ALA A 111 13.61 -3.45 -0.26
N GLY A 112 14.23 -3.96 0.80
CA GLY A 112 14.02 -5.33 1.25
C GLY A 112 12.74 -5.53 2.06
N LEU A 113 12.50 -6.78 2.46
CA LEU A 113 11.48 -7.10 3.45
C LEU A 113 11.76 -6.32 4.75
N ALA A 114 10.71 -5.89 5.42
CA ALA A 114 10.82 -5.43 6.79
C ALA A 114 11.14 -6.65 7.67
N SER A 115 12.16 -6.50 8.52
CA SER A 115 12.43 -7.48 9.57
C SER A 115 11.31 -7.36 10.60
N SER A 116 10.70 -8.49 10.94
CA SER A 116 9.70 -8.60 12.01
C SER A 116 10.28 -8.24 13.38
#